data_AF-A0A4P7AGN7-F1
#
_entry.id   AF-A0A4P7AGN7-F1
#
_cell.length_a   1.000
_cell.length_b   1.000
_cell.length_c   1.000
_cell.angle_alpha   90.00
_cell.angle_beta   90.00
_cell.angle_gamma   90.00
#
_symmetry.space_group_name_H-M   'P 1'
#
loop_
_entity.id
_entity.type
_entity.pdbx_description
1 polymer ?
#
loop_
_entity_poly.entity_id
_entity_poly.type
_entity_poly.pdbx_seq_one_letter_code
_entity_poly.pdbx_strand_id
1 'polypeptide(L)'
;MNLAYKIKDIFMKHNGIYSELIIKIILNNKGNMVSQTKISRIMKIFKLYSVIRVKKMNRKLKEVKKIIHGPNHINRNWSLYSKNELWVTNVTYILFNKKFAYLSVIKDQILGL
;
A
#
# COMPACT_ATOMS: atom_id res chain seq x y z
N MET A 1 -5.13 18.39 38.63
CA MET A 1 -5.71 18.40 37.27
C MET A 1 -5.93 16.96 36.80
N ASN A 2 -7.18 16.58 36.51
CA ASN A 2 -7.56 15.21 36.15
C ASN A 2 -6.89 14.75 34.82
N LEU A 3 -6.38 13.51 34.78
CA LEU A 3 -5.69 12.90 33.63
C LEU A 3 -6.50 13.03 32.32
N ALA A 4 -7.82 12.92 32.42
CA ALA A 4 -8.76 13.09 31.31
C ALA A 4 -8.58 14.43 30.58
N TYR A 5 -8.50 15.53 31.33
CA TYR A 5 -8.30 16.87 30.78
C TYR A 5 -6.88 17.07 30.24
N LYS A 6 -5.86 16.48 30.87
CA LYS A 6 -4.48 16.52 30.34
C LYS A 6 -4.40 15.86 28.95
N ILE A 7 -5.06 14.72 28.75
CA ILE A 7 -5.09 14.02 27.46
C ILE A 7 -5.81 14.88 26.42
N LYS A 8 -6.98 15.44 26.76
CA LYS A 8 -7.74 16.32 25.88
C LYS A 8 -6.95 17.57 25.49
N ASP A 9 -6.27 18.20 26.44
CA ASP A 9 -5.44 19.39 26.21
C ASP A 9 -4.26 19.11 25.27
N ILE A 10 -3.51 18.03 25.51
CA ILE A 10 -2.42 17.61 24.61
C ILE A 10 -2.96 17.33 23.20
N PHE A 11 -4.09 16.62 23.08
CA PHE A 11 -4.68 16.31 21.78
C PHE A 11 -5.09 17.57 21.01
N MET A 12 -5.75 18.53 21.68
CA MET A 12 -6.20 19.79 21.07
C MET A 12 -5.03 20.70 20.70
N LYS A 13 -4.00 20.80 21.57
CA LYS A 13 -2.79 21.57 21.30
C LYS A 13 -2.03 21.11 20.05
N HIS A 14 -2.18 19.84 19.69
CA HIS A 14 -1.57 19.24 18.50
C HIS A 14 -2.58 18.99 17.37
N ASN A 15 -3.67 19.77 17.31
CA ASN A 15 -4.68 19.76 16.24
C ASN A 15 -5.25 18.37 15.94
N GLY A 16 -5.34 17.49 16.94
CA GLY A 16 -5.84 16.13 16.79
C GLY A 16 -4.97 15.20 15.96
N ILE A 17 -3.71 15.56 15.72
CA ILE A 17 -2.76 14.72 14.97
C ILE A 17 -2.27 13.56 15.84
N TYR A 18 -2.09 13.80 17.14
CA TYR A 18 -1.42 12.85 18.03
C TYR A 18 -2.31 11.66 18.41
N SER A 19 -1.77 10.46 18.21
CA SER A 19 -2.37 9.21 18.65
C SER A 19 -2.10 8.94 20.14
N GLU A 20 -2.77 7.94 20.69
CA GLU A 20 -2.60 7.48 22.06
C GLU A 20 -1.14 7.12 22.41
N LEU A 21 -0.36 6.66 21.42
CA LEU A 21 1.07 6.37 21.58
C LEU A 21 1.88 7.64 21.80
N ILE A 22 1.65 8.68 20.99
CA ILE A 22 2.36 9.95 21.10
C ILE A 22 1.98 10.64 22.41
N ILE A 23 0.69 10.63 22.75
CA ILE A 23 0.20 11.20 24.02
C ILE A 23 0.83 10.48 25.21
N LYS A 24 0.97 9.15 25.16
CA LYS A 24 1.67 8.37 26.20
C LYS A 24 3.12 8.82 26.37
N ILE A 25 3.87 8.99 25.28
CA ILE A 25 5.27 9.44 25.32
C ILE A 25 5.35 10.82 25.98
N ILE A 26 4.48 11.76 25.60
CA ILE A 26 4.43 13.11 26.19
C ILE A 26 4.10 13.06 27.68
N LEU A 27 3.14 12.21 28.08
CA LEU A 27 2.75 12.06 29.48
C LEU A 27 3.89 11.45 30.32
N ASN A 28 4.56 10.42 29.79
CA ASN A 28 5.72 9.80 30.43
C ASN A 28 6.88 10.80 30.59
N ASN A 29 7.17 11.60 29.56
CA ASN A 29 8.20 12.64 29.62
C ASN A 29 7.85 13.76 30.64
N LYS A 30 6.57 13.93 30.96
CA LYS A 30 6.07 14.83 32.02
C LYS A 30 5.95 14.13 33.39
N GLY A 31 6.53 12.94 33.56
CA GLY A 31 6.50 12.17 34.81
C GLY A 31 5.17 11.46 35.11
N ASN A 32 4.20 11.47 34.20
CA ASN A 32 2.93 10.77 34.38
C ASN A 32 2.99 9.41 33.69
N MET A 33 3.39 8.36 34.42
CA MET A 33 3.39 7.00 33.89
C MET A 33 1.96 6.48 33.75
N VAL A 34 1.47 6.38 32.50
CA VAL A 34 0.11 5.95 32.21
C VAL A 34 0.12 4.86 31.14
N SER A 35 -0.69 3.81 31.33
CA SER A 35 -0.84 2.76 30.34
C SER A 35 -1.51 3.31 29.06
N GLN A 36 -1.10 2.78 27.91
CA GLN A 36 -1.70 3.14 26.62
C GLN A 36 -3.20 2.80 26.59
N THR A 37 -3.59 1.68 27.22
CA THR A 37 -4.99 1.24 27.30
C THR A 37 -5.86 2.25 28.05
N LYS A 38 -5.36 2.85 29.12
CA LYS A 38 -6.07 3.89 29.88
C LYS A 38 -6.24 5.17 29.05
N ILE A 39 -5.20 5.58 28.32
CA ILE A 39 -5.25 6.74 27.42
C ILE A 39 -6.27 6.49 26.30
N SER A 40 -6.24 5.32 25.67
CA SER A 40 -7.18 4.94 24.60
C SER A 40 -8.63 4.96 25.08
N ARG A 41 -8.92 4.42 26.27
CA ARG A 41 -10.27 4.48 26.86
C ARG A 41 -10.74 5.91 27.07
N ILE A 42 -9.88 6.79 27.60
CA ILE A 42 -10.20 8.20 27.81
C ILE A 42 -10.44 8.91 26.47
N MET A 43 -9.58 8.71 25.47
CA MET A 43 -9.76 9.30 24.14
C MET A 43 -11.09 8.86 23.51
N LYS A 44 -11.47 7.58 23.65
CA LYS A 44 -12.77 7.06 23.19
C LYS A 44 -13.95 7.73 23.88
N ILE A 45 -13.90 7.96 25.21
CA ILE A 45 -14.96 8.65 25.96
C ILE A 45 -15.16 10.08 25.42
N PHE A 46 -14.06 10.77 25.09
CA PHE A 46 -14.13 12.11 24.50
C PHE A 46 -14.34 12.12 22.98
N LYS A 47 -14.52 10.96 22.34
CA LYS A 47 -14.62 10.82 20.88
C LYS A 47 -13.44 11.47 20.13
N LEU A 48 -12.23 11.40 20.69
CA LEU A 48 -11.00 11.92 20.10
C LEU A 48 -10.35 10.83 19.25
N TYR A 49 -10.22 11.08 17.96
CA TYR A 49 -9.58 10.18 17.00
C TYR A 49 -8.43 10.91 16.32
N SER A 50 -7.24 10.32 16.36
CA SER A 50 -6.09 10.88 15.67
C SER A 50 -6.35 10.92 14.16
N VAL A 51 -6.08 12.07 13.55
CA VAL A 51 -6.09 12.23 12.09
C VAL A 51 -4.86 11.51 11.53
N ILE A 52 -4.97 10.20 11.36
CA ILE A 52 -3.94 9.39 10.72
C ILE A 52 -3.96 9.78 9.23
N ARG A 53 -2.86 10.36 8.75
CA ARG A 53 -2.69 10.66 7.32
C ARG A 53 -2.80 9.35 6.54
N VAL A 54 -3.86 9.18 5.75
CA VAL A 54 -3.95 8.09 4.78
C VAL A 54 -2.78 8.24 3.81
N LYS A 55 -1.95 7.19 3.68
CA LYS A 55 -0.85 7.17 2.71
C LYS A 55 -1.46 7.30 1.31
N LYS A 56 -1.37 8.49 0.72
CA LYS A 56 -1.76 8.69 -0.68
C LYS A 56 -0.89 7.78 -1.53
N MET A 57 -1.53 6.84 -2.23
CA MET A 57 -0.84 5.95 -3.15
C MET A 57 -0.46 6.77 -4.39
N ASN A 58 0.76 7.30 -4.40
CA ASN A 58 1.32 7.98 -5.58
C ASN A 58 1.70 6.91 -6.62
N ARG A 59 0.70 6.31 -7.30
CA ARG A 59 1.00 5.55 -8.52
C ARG A 59 1.52 6.56 -9.54
N LYS A 60 2.71 6.33 -10.08
CA LYS A 60 3.13 7.01 -11.32
C LYS A 60 1.99 6.82 -12.32
N LEU A 61 1.56 7.89 -12.98
CA LEU A 61 0.65 7.77 -14.13
C LEU A 61 1.27 6.71 -15.04
N LYS A 62 0.49 5.68 -15.40
CA LYS A 62 0.94 4.71 -16.40
C LYS A 62 1.39 5.54 -17.58
N GLU A 63 2.66 5.39 -17.96
CA GLU A 63 3.18 5.97 -19.19
C GLU A 63 2.18 5.60 -20.28
N VAL A 64 1.48 6.58 -20.84
CA VAL A 64 0.59 6.35 -21.97
C VAL A 64 1.52 6.06 -23.14
N LYS A 65 1.99 4.81 -23.20
CA LYS A 65 2.73 4.32 -24.35
C LYS A 65 1.81 4.54 -25.53
N LYS A 66 2.17 5.48 -26.41
CA LYS A 66 1.57 5.57 -27.74
C LYS A 66 1.64 4.15 -28.28
N ILE A 67 0.48 3.56 -28.54
CA ILE A 67 0.41 2.21 -29.10
C ILE A 67 0.96 2.36 -30.52
N ILE A 68 2.26 2.11 -30.70
CA ILE A 68 2.95 2.16 -32.01
C ILE A 68 2.59 0.92 -32.83
N HIS A 69 2.13 -0.13 -32.18
CA HIS A 69 1.81 -1.42 -32.77
C HIS A 69 0.33 -1.44 -33.15
N GLY A 70 -0.03 -2.07 -34.27
CA GLY A 70 -1.38 -2.07 -34.83
C GLY A 70 -2.49 -2.53 -33.87
N PRO A 71 -3.76 -2.54 -34.33
CA PRO A 71 -4.89 -2.87 -33.48
C PRO A 71 -4.72 -4.20 -32.74
N ASN A 72 -5.09 -4.24 -31.45
CA ASN A 72 -5.09 -5.48 -30.67
C ASN A 72 -6.25 -6.38 -31.13
N HIS A 73 -6.01 -7.19 -32.15
CA HIS A 73 -6.99 -8.09 -32.74
C HIS A 73 -7.51 -9.16 -31.75
N ILE A 74 -6.70 -9.52 -30.75
CA ILE A 74 -7.04 -10.62 -29.84
C ILE A 74 -7.96 -10.15 -28.71
N ASN A 75 -7.76 -8.93 -28.20
CA ASN A 75 -8.58 -8.31 -27.15
C ASN A 75 -8.89 -9.22 -25.93
N ARG A 76 -7.96 -10.12 -25.56
CA ARG A 76 -8.11 -11.15 -24.51
C ARG A 76 -9.19 -12.21 -24.77
N ASN A 77 -9.70 -12.33 -25.98
CA ASN A 77 -10.64 -13.37 -26.40
C ASN A 77 -9.89 -14.66 -26.81
N TRP A 78 -9.27 -15.31 -25.84
CA TRP A 78 -8.41 -16.48 -26.10
C TRP A 78 -9.18 -17.73 -26.57
N SER A 79 -10.49 -17.81 -26.30
CA SER A 79 -11.34 -18.95 -26.65
C SER A 79 -11.71 -19.04 -28.14
N LEU A 80 -11.34 -18.04 -28.95
CA LEU A 80 -11.63 -18.01 -30.39
C LEU A 80 -10.58 -18.72 -31.24
N TYR A 81 -9.48 -19.16 -30.62
CA TYR A 81 -8.34 -19.73 -31.32
C TYR A 81 -8.20 -21.22 -31.00
N SER A 82 -7.65 -21.98 -31.95
CA SER A 82 -7.27 -23.40 -31.86
C SER A 82 -5.76 -23.57 -31.73
N LYS A 83 -5.31 -24.78 -31.37
CA LYS A 83 -3.89 -25.11 -31.22
C LYS A 83 -3.08 -24.65 -32.45
N ASN A 84 -1.91 -24.08 -32.22
CA ASN A 84 -1.00 -23.49 -33.21
C ASN A 84 -1.51 -22.22 -33.94
N GLU A 85 -2.62 -21.61 -33.51
CA GLU A 85 -3.12 -20.36 -34.13
C GLU A 85 -2.68 -19.10 -33.39
N LEU A 86 -2.26 -19.24 -32.12
CA LEU A 86 -1.90 -18.13 -31.28
C LEU A 86 -0.71 -18.46 -30.36
N TRP A 87 0.40 -17.77 -30.60
CA TRP A 87 1.61 -17.87 -29.78
C TRP A 87 1.83 -16.59 -28.98
N VAL A 88 2.10 -16.75 -27.69
CA VAL A 88 2.43 -15.66 -26.78
C VAL A 88 3.91 -15.76 -26.44
N THR A 89 4.60 -14.63 -26.54
CA THR A 89 6.02 -14.51 -26.21
C THR A 89 6.22 -13.65 -24.98
N ASN A 90 7.07 -14.07 -24.06
CA ASN A 90 7.50 -13.23 -22.96
C ASN A 90 9.02 -13.25 -22.84
N VAL A 91 9.62 -12.09 -22.61
CA VAL A 91 11.04 -11.96 -22.32
C VAL A 91 11.18 -11.46 -20.89
N THR A 92 11.88 -12.22 -20.07
CA THR A 92 12.22 -11.85 -18.69
C THR A 92 13.72 -11.97 -18.46
N TYR A 93 14.21 -11.42 -17.36
CA TYR A 93 15.59 -11.58 -16.93
C TYR A 93 15.63 -12.45 -15.67
N ILE A 94 16.59 -13.37 -15.63
CA ILE A 94 16.87 -14.21 -14.46
C ILE A 94 18.30 -13.96 -14.00
N LEU A 95 18.52 -14.00 -12.69
CA LEU A 95 19.87 -13.90 -12.13
C LEU A 95 20.56 -15.25 -12.27
N PHE A 96 21.70 -15.28 -12.96
CA PHE A 96 22.50 -16.47 -13.17
C PHE A 96 23.99 -16.12 -13.09
N ASN A 97 24.75 -16.82 -12.23
CA ASN A 97 26.20 -16.60 -12.05
C ASN A 97 26.60 -15.12 -11.87
N LYS A 98 25.93 -14.41 -10.97
CA LYS A 98 26.15 -12.98 -10.67
C LYS A 98 25.94 -12.03 -11.87
N LYS A 99 25.29 -12.50 -12.94
CA LYS A 99 24.89 -11.71 -14.11
C LYS A 99 23.41 -11.93 -14.40
N PHE A 100 22.80 -11.02 -15.17
CA PHE A 100 21.44 -11.24 -15.67
C PHE A 100 21.51 -11.98 -17.01
N ALA A 101 20.75 -13.07 -17.11
CA ALA A 101 20.49 -13.77 -18.37
C ALA A 101 19.08 -13.43 -18.84
N TYR A 102 18.88 -13.30 -20.14
CA TYR A 102 17.56 -13.13 -20.73
C TYR A 102 16.93 -14.50 -21.00
N LEU A 103 15.72 -14.70 -20.52
CA LEU A 103 14.90 -15.87 -20.78
C LEU A 103 13.76 -15.45 -21.72
N SER A 104 13.77 -16.00 -22.94
CA SER A 104 12.66 -15.86 -23.89
C SER A 104 11.82 -17.12 -23.85
N VAL A 105 10.52 -16.96 -23.62
CA VAL A 105 9.55 -18.06 -23.62
C VAL A 105 8.59 -17.82 -24.78
N ILE A 106 8.43 -18.83 -25.61
CA ILE A 106 7.39 -18.89 -26.65
C ILE A 106 6.42 -19.98 -26.21
N LYS A 107 5.15 -19.62 -26.07
CA LYS A 107 4.11 -20.54 -25.62
C LYS A 107 2.91 -20.48 -26.57
N ASP A 108 2.40 -21.65 -26.91
CA ASP A 108 1.07 -21.77 -27.50
C ASP A 108 0.01 -21.46 -26.43
N GLN A 109 -0.88 -20.50 -26.71
CA GLN A 109 -1.85 -20.01 -25.74
C GLN A 109 -2.85 -21.09 -25.26
N ILE A 110 -3.11 -22.10 -26.09
CA ILE A 110 -4.15 -23.11 -25.84
C ILE A 110 -3.58 -24.38 -25.24
N LEU A 111 -2.32 -24.70 -25.53
CA LEU A 111 -1.71 -25.97 -25.12
C LEU A 111 -1.49 -26.12 -23.60
N GLY A 112 -1.69 -25.08 -22.80
CA GLY A 112 -1.85 -25.20 -21.35
C GLY A 112 -0.64 -25.69 -20.53
N LEU A 113 0.56 -25.83 -21.12
CA LEU A 113 1.80 -26.17 -20.40
C LEU A 113 2.53 -24.94 -19.88
#